data_AF-A0A1G1H340-F1
#
_entry.id   AF-A0A1G1H340-F1
#
_cell.length_a   1.000
_cell.length_b   1.000
_cell.length_c   1.000
_cell.angle_alpha   90.00
_cell.angle_beta   90.00
_cell.angle_gamma   90.00
#
_symmetry.space_group_name_H-M   'P 1'
#
loop_
_entity.id
_entity.type
_entity.pdbx_description
1 polymer ?
#
loop_
_entity_poly.entity_id
_entity_poly.type
_entity_poly.pdbx_seq_one_letter_code
_entity_poly.pdbx_strand_id
1 'polypeptide(L)'
;MAMKAERSVEPPVLMPYASSEDWISRIGRLQDALSVCPTDILARSALATMLEQLGQPEEALFNWNAVLACDPNSLTAREGVARCRQRTGRPLQSVL
;
A
#
# COMPACT_ATOMS: atom_id res chain seq x y z
N MET A 1 -16.20 -24.81 -13.66
CA MET A 1 -16.40 -23.40 -13.27
C MET A 1 -15.19 -22.99 -12.46
N ALA A 2 -14.27 -22.19 -13.03
CA ALA A 2 -12.99 -21.88 -12.38
C ALA A 2 -13.23 -20.94 -11.20
N MET A 3 -12.93 -21.43 -9.99
CA MET A 3 -12.84 -20.65 -8.76
C MET A 3 -11.72 -19.62 -8.97
N LYS A 4 -12.09 -18.37 -9.28
CA LYS A 4 -11.12 -17.29 -9.33
C LYS A 4 -10.53 -17.21 -7.94
N ALA A 5 -9.24 -17.51 -7.84
CA ALA A 5 -8.46 -17.43 -6.63
C ALA A 5 -8.75 -16.09 -5.96
N GLU A 6 -9.52 -16.17 -4.87
CA GLU A 6 -9.59 -15.14 -3.87
C GLU A 6 -8.14 -14.95 -3.44
N ARG A 7 -7.52 -13.86 -3.89
CA ARG A 7 -6.24 -13.42 -3.39
C ARG A 7 -6.54 -13.14 -1.92
N SER A 8 -6.37 -14.16 -1.10
CA SER A 8 -6.59 -14.15 0.34
C SER A 8 -5.61 -13.12 0.85
N VAL A 9 -6.05 -11.86 0.90
CA VAL A 9 -5.36 -10.81 1.63
C VAL A 9 -5.62 -11.18 3.07
N GLU A 10 -4.85 -12.16 3.54
CA GLU A 10 -4.85 -12.52 4.95
C GLU A 10 -4.53 -11.23 5.69
N PRO A 11 -5.44 -10.72 6.54
CA PRO A 11 -5.19 -9.47 7.23
C PRO A 11 -3.89 -9.67 8.02
N PRO A 12 -2.86 -8.83 7.80
CA PRO A 12 -1.59 -9.02 8.46
C PRO A 12 -1.84 -9.04 9.96
N VAL A 13 -1.36 -10.11 10.57
CA VAL A 13 -1.41 -10.32 12.02
C VAL A 13 -0.82 -9.08 12.68
N LEU A 14 -1.66 -8.35 13.43
CA LEU A 14 -1.36 -7.22 14.31
C LEU A 14 -1.90 -5.83 13.86
N MET A 15 -3.21 -5.59 13.99
CA MET A 15 -3.75 -4.28 14.39
C MET A 15 -4.93 -4.43 15.37
N PRO A 16 -4.87 -3.83 16.57
CA PRO A 16 -5.85 -4.12 17.63
C PRO A 16 -7.25 -3.46 17.51
N TYR A 17 -7.58 -2.57 16.56
CA TYR A 17 -8.92 -1.91 16.57
C TYR A 17 -9.52 -1.45 15.22
N ALA A 18 -9.05 -1.94 14.07
CA ALA A 18 -9.76 -1.70 12.81
C ALA A 18 -10.38 -3.02 12.35
N SER A 19 -11.69 -3.18 12.53
CA SER A 19 -12.44 -4.27 11.91
C SER A 19 -12.06 -4.32 10.44
N SER A 20 -11.85 -5.52 9.91
CA SER A 20 -11.46 -5.75 8.52
C SER A 20 -12.35 -5.01 7.50
N GLU A 21 -13.57 -4.67 7.91
CA GLU A 21 -14.56 -3.93 7.15
C GLU A 21 -14.22 -2.43 6.92
N ASP A 22 -13.55 -1.78 7.87
CA ASP A 22 -13.23 -0.34 7.77
C ASP A 22 -12.10 -0.09 6.78
N TRP A 23 -11.07 -0.94 6.76
CA TRP A 23 -9.94 -0.76 5.85
C TRP A 23 -10.31 -1.05 4.39
N ILE A 24 -11.17 -2.04 4.12
CA ILE A 24 -11.66 -2.34 2.77
C ILE A 24 -12.45 -1.14 2.24
N SER A 25 -13.38 -0.61 3.05
CA SER A 25 -14.16 0.58 2.69
C SER A 25 -13.26 1.80 2.43
N ARG A 26 -12.24 1.97 3.28
CA ARG A 26 -11.29 3.08 3.17
C ARG A 26 -10.44 2.98 1.91
N ILE A 27 -9.94 1.80 1.56
CA ILE A 27 -9.24 1.55 0.30
C ILE A 27 -10.15 1.78 -0.90
N GLY A 28 -11.40 1.29 -0.86
CA GLY A 28 -12.38 1.52 -1.93
C GLY A 28 -12.62 3.00 -2.19
N ARG A 29 -12.80 3.81 -1.13
CA ARG A 29 -12.95 5.27 -1.25
C ARG A 29 -11.72 5.95 -1.85
N LEU A 30 -10.52 5.50 -1.49
CA LEU A 30 -9.29 6.05 -2.05
C LEU A 30 -9.13 5.69 -3.54
N GLN A 31 -9.50 4.48 -3.95
CA GLN A 31 -9.49 4.08 -5.35
C GLN A 31 -10.53 4.84 -6.18
N ASP A 32 -11.73 5.07 -5.64
CA ASP A 32 -12.75 5.90 -6.27
C ASP A 32 -12.26 7.34 -6.45
N ALA A 33 -11.67 7.92 -5.40
CA ALA A 33 -11.05 9.25 -5.49
C ALA A 33 -9.96 9.33 -6.56
N LEU A 34 -9.13 8.28 -6.69
CA LEU A 34 -8.11 8.19 -7.74
C LEU A 34 -8.68 7.92 -9.13
N SER A 35 -9.89 7.37 -9.23
CA SER A 35 -10.60 7.22 -10.50
C SER A 35 -11.14 8.57 -11.01
N VAL A 36 -11.55 9.45 -10.08
CA VAL A 36 -11.97 10.83 -10.39
C VAL A 36 -10.76 11.74 -10.63
N CYS A 37 -9.75 11.65 -9.77
CA CYS A 37 -8.52 12.45 -9.84
C CYS A 37 -7.29 11.53 -9.78
N PRO A 38 -6.81 11.03 -10.93
CA PRO A 38 -5.66 10.14 -10.99
C PRO A 38 -4.34 10.89 -10.78
N THR A 39 -4.34 12.10 -10.24
CA THR A 39 -3.14 12.85 -9.86
C THR A 39 -3.20 13.30 -8.40
N ASP A 40 -4.22 12.87 -7.65
CA ASP A 40 -4.37 13.22 -6.24
C ASP A 40 -3.27 12.54 -5.40
N ILE A 41 -2.25 13.34 -5.05
CA ILE A 41 -1.10 12.92 -4.26
C ILE A 41 -1.54 12.47 -2.86
N LEU A 42 -2.54 13.11 -2.26
CA LEU A 42 -3.01 12.81 -0.91
C LEU A 42 -3.71 11.44 -0.90
N ALA A 43 -4.61 11.21 -1.86
CA ALA A 43 -5.30 9.94 -2.02
C ALA A 43 -4.31 8.80 -2.30
N ARG A 44 -3.30 9.03 -3.18
CA ARG A 44 -2.23 8.06 -3.43
C ARG A 44 -1.40 7.74 -2.20
N SER A 45 -1.00 8.77 -1.44
CA SER A 45 -0.20 8.61 -0.22
C SER A 45 -0.97 7.85 0.86
N ALA A 46 -2.25 8.16 1.02
CA ALA A 46 -3.13 7.45 1.92
C ALA A 46 -3.30 5.98 1.50
N LEU A 47 -3.50 5.70 0.21
CA LEU A 47 -3.62 4.34 -0.31
C LEU A 47 -2.33 3.54 -0.09
N ALA A 48 -1.18 4.14 -0.39
CA ALA A 48 0.12 3.53 -0.15
C ALA A 48 0.33 3.18 1.33
N THR A 49 -0.07 4.07 2.24
CA THR A 49 -0.02 3.82 3.68
C THR A 49 -0.94 2.67 4.08
N MET A 50 -2.17 2.58 3.53
CA MET A 50 -3.07 1.45 3.82
C MET A 50 -2.46 0.13 3.33
N LEU A 51 -1.88 0.11 2.13
CA LEU A 51 -1.20 -1.06 1.56
C LEU A 51 0.02 -1.48 2.39
N GLU A 52 0.77 -0.53 2.95
CA GLU A 52 1.81 -0.82 3.93
C GLU A 52 1.24 -1.54 5.16
N GLN A 53 0.15 -1.03 5.72
CA GLN A 53 -0.47 -1.63 6.90
C GLN A 53 -1.07 -3.01 6.61
N LEU A 54 -1.45 -3.29 5.35
CA LEU A 54 -1.92 -4.58 4.87
C LEU A 54 -0.81 -5.59 4.56
N GLY A 55 0.45 -5.23 4.78
CA GLY A 55 1.55 -6.13 4.47
C GLY A 55 1.73 -6.32 2.96
N GLN A 56 1.28 -5.37 2.15
CA GLN A 56 1.50 -5.30 0.70
C GLN A 56 2.50 -4.19 0.34
N PRO A 57 3.75 -4.26 0.83
CA PRO A 57 4.75 -3.20 0.64
C PRO A 57 5.17 -3.02 -0.82
N GLU A 58 5.00 -4.01 -1.69
CA GLU A 58 5.25 -3.89 -3.14
C GLU A 58 4.23 -2.96 -3.83
N GLU A 59 2.95 -3.15 -3.55
CA GLU A 59 1.88 -2.30 -4.08
C GLU A 59 1.95 -0.89 -3.47
N ALA A 60 2.33 -0.79 -2.20
CA ALA A 60 2.61 0.50 -1.57
C ALA A 60 3.78 1.24 -2.25
N LEU A 61 4.87 0.53 -2.61
CA LEU A 61 6.01 1.12 -3.33
C LEU A 61 5.60 1.72 -4.67
N PHE A 62 4.74 1.03 -5.43
CA PHE A 62 4.24 1.57 -6.69
C PHE A 62 3.53 2.91 -6.49
N ASN A 63 2.64 2.98 -5.49
CA ASN A 63 1.91 4.21 -5.17
C ASN A 63 2.83 5.33 -4.65
N TRP A 64 3.80 5.01 -3.79
CA TRP A 64 4.76 5.99 -3.29
C TRP A 64 5.67 6.54 -4.39
N ASN A 65 6.11 5.70 -5.34
CA ASN A 65 6.89 6.17 -6.48
C ASN A 65 6.05 7.08 -7.41
N ALA A 66 4.76 6.79 -7.59
CA ALA A 66 3.87 7.67 -8.34
C ALA A 66 3.69 9.04 -7.65
N VAL A 67 3.65 9.07 -6.31
CA VAL A 67 3.69 10.33 -5.57
C VAL A 67 5.00 11.07 -5.82
N LEU A 68 6.15 10.40 -5.73
CA LEU A 68 7.46 11.01 -5.99
C LEU A 68 7.65 11.48 -7.44
N ALA A 69 6.98 10.85 -8.40
CA ALA A 69 6.99 11.30 -9.79
C ALA A 69 6.25 12.64 -9.96
N CYS A 70 5.24 12.90 -9.14
CA CYS A 70 4.47 14.15 -9.16
C CYS A 70 5.07 15.21 -8.24
N ASP A 71 5.53 14.81 -7.05
CA ASP A 71 6.23 15.65 -6.08
C ASP A 71 7.55 14.97 -5.63
N PRO A 72 8.67 15.22 -6.33
CA PRO A 72 9.97 14.63 -6.02
C PRO A 72 10.50 14.99 -4.64
N ASN A 73 10.00 16.08 -4.04
CA ASN A 73 10.43 16.55 -2.73
C ASN A 73 9.51 16.08 -1.59
N SER A 74 8.54 15.20 -1.87
CA SER A 74 7.63 14.67 -0.87
C SER A 74 8.39 13.84 0.16
N LEU A 75 8.61 14.42 1.34
CA LEU A 75 9.28 13.72 2.45
C LEU A 75 8.50 12.45 2.83
N THR A 76 7.17 12.57 2.93
CA THR A 76 6.28 11.46 3.28
C THR A 76 6.42 10.29 2.32
N ALA A 77 6.52 10.55 1.02
CA ALA A 77 6.68 9.48 0.04
C ALA A 77 8.08 8.84 0.09
N ARG A 78 9.13 9.63 0.34
CA ARG A 78 10.49 9.09 0.57
C ARG A 78 10.55 8.18 1.79
N GLU A 79 9.91 8.58 2.88
CA GLU A 79 9.80 7.77 4.10
C GLU A 79 8.99 6.49 3.85
N GLY A 80 7.87 6.60 3.12
CA GLY A 80 7.05 5.47 2.68
C GLY A 80 7.84 4.46 1.86
N VAL A 81 8.59 4.91 0.85
CA VAL A 81 9.49 4.06 0.06
C VAL A 81 10.52 3.38 0.94
N ALA A 82 11.16 4.11 1.86
CA ALA A 82 12.16 3.55 2.77
C ALA A 82 11.57 2.43 3.65
N ARG A 83 10.39 2.66 4.26
CA ARG A 83 9.69 1.63 5.06
C ARG A 83 9.33 0.41 4.22
N CYS A 84 8.79 0.62 3.03
CA CYS A 84 8.40 -0.49 2.16
C CYS A 84 9.62 -1.30 1.70
N ARG A 85 10.71 -0.63 1.33
CA ARG A 85 11.98 -1.28 0.95
C ARG A 85 12.59 -2.08 2.08
N GLN A 86 12.44 -1.66 3.34
CA GLN A 86 12.89 -2.47 4.48
C GLN A 86 12.06 -3.77 4.64
N ARG A 87 10.77 -3.74 4.26
CA ARG A 87 9.89 -4.91 4.32
C ARG A 87 10.04 -5.84 3.11
N THR A 88 10.23 -5.31 1.90
CA THR A 88 10.48 -6.11 0.68
C THR A 88 11.94 -6.53 0.52
N GLY A 89 12.87 -5.73 1.05
CA GLY A 89 14.32 -5.94 1.04
C GLY A 89 14.84 -6.79 2.20
N ARG A 90 13.98 -7.58 2.85
CA ARG A 90 14.39 -8.83 3.50
C ARG A 90 14.46 -9.88 2.39
N PRO A 91 15.60 -10.09 1.71
CA PRO A 91 15.77 -11.32 0.96
C PRO A 91 15.65 -12.45 2.00
N LEU A 92 14.67 -13.33 1.81
CA LEU A 92 14.84 -14.69 2.31
C LEU A 92 16.16 -15.19 1.69
N GLN A 93 17.10 -15.53 2.55
CA GLN A 93 18.41 -16.12 2.26
C GLN A 93 19.50 -15.20 1.67
N SER A 94 20.42 -14.80 2.54
CA SER A 94 21.83 -15.14 2.30
C SER A 94 22.30 -15.98 3.49
N VAL A 95 21.92 -17.26 3.49
CA VAL A 95 22.65 -18.32 4.20
C VAL A 95 23.01 -19.33 3.13
N LEU A 96 24.19 -19.14 2.55
CA LEU A 96 25.05 -20.19 2.01
C LEU A 96 26.46 -19.92 2.53
#